data_AF-A0A1H1P498-F1
#
_entry.id   AF-A0A1H1P498-F1
#
_cell.length_a   1.000
_cell.length_b   1.000
_cell.length_c   1.000
_cell.angle_alpha   90.00
_cell.angle_beta   90.00
_cell.angle_gamma   90.00
#
_symmetry.space_group_name_H-M   'P 1'
#
loop_
_entity.id
_entity.type
_entity.pdbx_description
1 polymer ?
#
loop_
_entity_poly.entity_id
_entity_poly.type
_entity_poly.pdbx_seq_one_letter_code
_entity_poly.pdbx_strand_id
1 'polypeptide(L)' 'MATIHIRDVSDETVTTLKVRAARAGRSLQAYVQQMLEREAAALSTDEAADVARSIAARSSVTADDVTEVLDNIRAARG' A
#
# COMPACT_ATOMS: atom_id res chain seq x y z
N MET A 1 12.71 3.05 18.80
CA MET A 1 13.45 2.80 17.54
C MET A 1 13.74 1.31 17.49
N ALA A 2 13.23 0.61 16.48
CA ALA A 2 13.47 -0.82 16.32
C ALA A 2 14.66 -1.04 15.38
N THR A 3 15.50 -2.02 15.68
CA THR A 3 16.64 -2.42 14.83
C THR A 3 16.39 -3.82 14.30
N ILE A 4 16.57 -4.02 13.00
CA ILE A 4 16.40 -5.31 12.35
C ILE A 4 17.77 -5.77 11.85
N HIS A 5 18.15 -7.00 12.20
CA HIS A 5 19.31 -7.68 11.66
C HIS A 5 18.86 -8.81 10.73
N ILE A 6 19.25 -8.73 9.46
CA ILE A 6 18.96 -9.75 8.46
C ILE A 6 20.24 -10.59 8.28
N ARG A 7 20.14 -11.89 8.53
CA ARG A 7 21.26 -12.84 8.39
C ARG A 7 21.21 -13.52 7.03
N ASP A 8 22.36 -14.02 6.61
CA ASP A 8 22.51 -14.92 5.45
C ASP A 8 21.95 -14.35 4.13
N VAL A 9 22.02 -13.02 3.96
CA VAL A 9 21.69 -12.36 2.70
C VAL A 9 22.80 -12.64 1.69
N SER A 10 22.44 -13.17 0.52
CA SER A 10 23.43 -13.47 -0.52
C SER A 10 24.17 -12.21 -1.00
N ASP A 11 25.45 -12.36 -1.33
CA ASP A 11 26.29 -11.26 -1.83
C ASP A 11 25.70 -10.62 -3.10
N GLU A 12 25.07 -11.43 -3.96
CA GLU A 12 24.36 -10.96 -5.15
C GLU A 12 23.18 -10.04 -4.78
N THR A 13 22.39 -10.41 -3.78
CA THR A 13 21.27 -9.60 -3.28
C THR A 13 21.79 -8.28 -2.73
N VAL A 14 22.82 -8.33 -1.87
CA VAL A 14 23.44 -7.12 -1.30
C VAL A 14 23.97 -6.21 -2.41
N THR A 15 24.64 -6.76 -3.42
CA THR A 15 25.18 -6.02 -4.56
C THR A 15 24.06 -5.33 -5.34
N THR A 16 23.01 -6.07 -5.68
CA THR A 16 21.84 -5.53 -6.38
C THR A 16 21.19 -4.38 -5.61
N LEU A 17 21.01 -4.54 -4.29
CA LEU A 17 20.41 -3.50 -3.45
C LEU A 17 21.32 -2.27 -3.32
N LYS A 18 22.64 -2.44 -3.22
CA LYS A 18 23.59 -1.32 -3.22
C LYS A 18 23.52 -0.50 -4.50
N VAL A 19 23.47 -1.16 -5.67
CA VAL A 19 23.32 -0.47 -6.97
C VAL A 19 22.02 0.33 -7.01
N ARG A 20 20.90 -0.26 -6.58
CA ARG A 20 19.60 0.45 -6.53
C ARG A 20 19.61 1.62 -5.55
N ALA A 21 20.21 1.46 -4.37
CA ALA A 21 20.35 2.51 -3.38
C ALA A 21 21.19 3.69 -3.91
N ALA A 22 22.31 3.40 -4.58
CA ALA A 22 23.15 4.41 -5.21
C ALA A 22 22.40 5.19 -6.31
N ARG A 23 21.64 4.48 -7.17
CA ARG A 23 20.79 5.12 -8.18
C ARG A 23 19.71 6.03 -7.58
N ALA A 24 19.21 5.69 -6.39
CA ALA A 24 18.26 6.50 -5.65
C ALA A 24 18.91 7.62 -4.81
N GLY A 25 20.23 7.79 -4.87
CA GLY A 25 20.96 8.79 -4.07
C GLY A 25 20.89 8.54 -2.56
N ARG A 26 20.76 7.28 -2.14
CA ARG A 26 20.52 6.89 -0.75
C ARG A 26 21.55 5.86 -0.26
N SER A 27 21.78 5.84 1.05
CA SER A 27 22.50 4.73 1.67
C SER A 27 21.70 3.43 1.56
N LEU A 28 22.39 2.28 1.59
CA LEU A 28 21.72 0.97 1.57
C LEU A 28 20.70 0.83 2.71
N GLN A 29 21.06 1.26 3.92
CA GLN A 29 20.18 1.19 5.09
C GLN A 29 18.92 2.03 4.90
N ALA A 30 19.04 3.28 4.42
CA ALA A 30 17.89 4.14 4.16
C ALA A 30 16.99 3.60 3.02
N TYR A 31 17.60 2.97 2.02
CA TYR A 31 16.87 2.33 0.93
C TYR A 31 16.06 1.12 1.41
N VAL A 32 16.66 0.24 2.21
CA VAL A 32 15.99 -0.94 2.79
C VAL A 32 14.92 -0.53 3.79
N GLN A 33 15.18 0.46 4.66
CA GLN A 33 14.17 1.00 5.58
C GLN A 33 12.92 1.45 4.82
N GLN A 34 13.09 2.24 3.77
CA GLN A 34 11.96 2.72 2.97
C GLN A 34 11.22 1.58 2.25
N MET A 35 11.95 0.53 1.85
CA MET A 35 11.32 -0.68 1.29
C MET A 35 10.44 -1.36 2.32
N LEU A 36 10.92 -1.54 3.56
CA LEU A 36 10.15 -2.13 4.66
C LEU A 36 8.95 -1.27 5.05
N GLU A 37 9.10 0.06 5.10
CA GLU A 37 8.00 0.98 5.39
C GLU A 37 6.91 0.93 4.32
N ARG A 38 7.29 0.85 3.04
CA ARG A 38 6.33 0.69 1.94
C ARG A 38 5.61 -0.65 2.02
N GLU A 39 6.34 -1.73 2.29
CA GLU A 39 5.76 -3.06 2.42
C GLU A 39 4.79 -3.12 3.60
N ALA A 40 5.16 -2.56 4.75
CA ALA A 40 4.29 -2.50 5.93
C ALA A 40 3.08 -1.58 5.73
N ALA A 41 3.16 -0.61 4.81
CA ALA A 41 2.03 0.26 4.46
C ALA A 41 1.07 -0.40 3.45
N ALA A 42 1.51 -1.43 2.73
CA ALA A 42 0.64 -2.18 1.83
C ALA A 42 -0.25 -3.11 2.65
N LEU A 43 -1.57 -2.90 2.57
CA LEU A 43 -2.53 -3.87 3.11
C LEU A 43 -2.43 -5.16 2.29
N SER A 44 -2.30 -6.30 2.97
CA SER A 44 -2.59 -7.58 2.32
C SER A 44 -4.03 -7.61 1.81
N THR A 45 -4.35 -8.49 0.87
CA THR A 45 -5.73 -8.59 0.32
C THR A 45 -6.76 -8.85 1.42
N ASP A 46 -6.41 -9.67 2.41
CA ASP A 46 -7.28 -9.98 3.54
C ASP A 46 -7.46 -8.76 4.45
N GLU A 47 -6.37 -8.06 4.79
CA GLU A 47 -6.44 -6.83 5.58
C GLU A 47 -7.18 -5.71 4.85
N ALA A 48 -7.03 -5.60 3.53
CA ALA A 48 -7.77 -4.66 2.70
C ALA A 48 -9.26 -4.98 2.70
N ALA A 49 -9.64 -6.26 2.63
CA ALA A 49 -11.03 -6.69 2.70
C ALA A 49 -11.64 -6.42 4.09
N ASP A 50 -10.87 -6.62 5.16
CA ASP A 50 -11.29 -6.30 6.54
C ASP A 50 -11.47 -4.79 6.73
N VAL A 51 -10.53 -3.99 6.24
CA VAL A 51 -10.63 -2.52 6.26
C VAL A 51 -11.84 -2.06 5.45
N ALA A 52 -12.05 -2.60 4.24
CA ALA A 52 -13.22 -2.29 3.41
C ALA A 52 -14.53 -2.63 4.11
N ARG A 53 -14.63 -3.80 4.76
CA ARG A 53 -15.80 -4.17 5.57
C ARG A 53 -16.01 -3.22 6.76
N SER A 54 -14.94 -2.78 7.43
CA SER A 54 -15.02 -1.82 8.53
C SER A 54 -15.49 -0.44 8.08
N ILE A 55 -15.13 -0.01 6.87
CA ILE A 55 -15.56 1.26 6.28
C ILE A 55 -17.02 1.15 5.86
N ALA A 56 -17.40 0.06 5.17
CA ALA A 56 -18.78 -0.20 4.79
C ALA A 56 -19.72 -0.26 5.99
N ALA A 57 -19.31 -0.92 7.09
CA ALA A 57 -20.11 -1.00 8.32
C ALA A 57 -20.30 0.35 9.03
N ARG A 58 -19.40 1.31 8.81
CA ARG A 58 -19.49 2.68 9.37
C ARG A 58 -20.09 3.68 8.41
N SER A 59 -20.25 3.31 7.15
CA SER A 59 -20.85 4.14 6.11
C SER A 59 -22.36 4.08 6.24
N SER A 60 -23.01 5.24 6.32
CA SER A 60 -24.46 5.36 6.18
C SER A 60 -24.91 5.31 4.71
N VAL A 61 -23.95 5.31 3.77
CA VAL A 61 -24.20 5.23 2.33
C VAL A 61 -24.40 3.77 1.95
N THR A 62 -25.58 3.49 1.41
CA THR A 62 -26.04 2.20 0.91
C THR A 62 -25.77 2.05 -0.58
N ALA A 63 -25.96 0.84 -1.11
CA ALA A 63 -25.89 0.62 -2.55
C ALA A 63 -26.97 1.41 -3.30
N ASP A 64 -28.13 1.60 -2.67
CA ASP A 64 -29.26 2.34 -3.25
C ASP A 64 -28.91 3.82 -3.44
N ASP A 65 -28.24 4.45 -2.46
CA ASP A 65 -27.76 5.84 -2.57
C ASP A 65 -26.80 6.02 -3.76
N VAL A 66 -25.95 5.02 -4.03
CA VAL A 66 -25.02 5.05 -5.17
C VAL A 66 -25.78 4.91 -6.50
N THR A 67 -26.76 4.01 -6.58
CA THR A 67 -27.58 3.84 -7.78
C THR A 67 -28.43 5.08 -8.07
N GLU A 68 -28.99 5.70 -7.03
CA GLU A 68 -29.79 6.93 -7.14
C GLU A 68 -28.97 8.07 -7.75
N VAL A 69 -27.74 8.27 -7.28
CA VAL A 69 -26.83 9.29 -7.85
C VAL A 69 -26.52 8.99 -9.32
N LEU A 70 -26.27 7.73 -9.69
CA LEU A 70 -25.98 7.35 -11.07
C LEU A 70 -27.17 7.60 -11.99
N ASP A 71 -28.39 7.31 -11.53
CA ASP A 71 -29.61 7.54 -12.29
C ASP A 71 -29.91 9.04 -12.43
N ASN A 72 -29.70 9.84 -11.39
CA ASN A 72 -29.79 11.29 -11.46
C ASN A 72 -28.81 11.91 -12.48
N ILE A 73 -27.57 11.39 -12.55
CA ILE A 73 -26.57 11.84 -13.55
C ILE A 73 -26.99 11.47 -14.97
N ARG A 74 -27.57 10.27 -15.18
CA ARG A 74 -28.08 9.84 -16.48
C ARG A 74 -29.27 10.68 -16.93
N ALA A 75 -30.20 10.96 -16.01
CA ALA A 75 -31.36 11.81 -16.26
C ALA A 75 -30.96 13.25 -16.60
N ALA A 76 -29.90 13.78 -15.98
CA ALA A 76 -29.40 15.13 -16.27
C ALA A 76 -28.67 15.26 -17.62
N ARG A 77 -28.35 14.15 -18.30
CA ARG A 77 -27.68 14.11 -19.61
C ARG A 77 -28.62 13.82 -20.78
N GLY A 78 -29.86 13.39 -20.52
CA GLY A 78 -30.90 13.16 -21.53
C GLY A 78 -31.81 14.36 -21.67
#